data_AF-A0A6N9Q1E2-F1
#
_entry.id   AF-A0A6N9Q1E2-F1
#
_cell.length_a   1.000
_cell.length_b   1.000
_cell.length_c   1.000
_cell.angle_alpha   90.00
_cell.angle_beta   90.00
_cell.angle_gamma   90.00
#
_symmetry.space_group_name_H-M   'P 1'
#
loop_
_entity.id
_entity.type
_entity.pdbx_description
1 polymer ?
#
loop_
_entity_poly.entity_id
_entity_poly.type
_entity_poly.pdbx_seq_one_letter_code
_entity_poly.pdbx_strand_id
1 'polypeptide(L)'
;MLYYIFIFIGITMIVIVKLFVKDQSYHSTNELVEEVNQTVEDFSTELVEENQKIMDRIVRMSEITQDQNSRLTKRVEQLEIQLQKLDKNLQEPNQTPSKQLKDETFNEKENVLKINDRYNDLMKMHHDGKSVQYISNKTGINKGEVQLIINLAKQEGKSRAKA
;
A
#
# COMPACT_ATOMS: atom_id res chain seq x y z
N MET A 1 8.07 8.84 85.29
CA MET A 1 6.82 8.15 84.88
C MET A 1 6.23 8.74 83.59
N LEU A 2 5.95 10.04 83.47
CA LEU A 2 5.41 10.63 82.22
C LEU A 2 6.27 10.37 80.97
N TYR A 3 7.60 10.46 81.09
CA TYR A 3 8.52 10.25 79.96
C TYR A 3 8.41 8.84 79.33
N TYR A 4 8.19 7.81 80.15
CA TYR A 4 8.02 6.43 79.67
C TYR A 4 6.71 6.24 78.89
N ILE A 5 5.66 6.97 79.26
CA ILE A 5 4.36 6.93 78.55
C ILE A 5 4.50 7.53 77.15
N PHE A 6 5.21 8.66 77.01
CA PHE A 6 5.45 9.28 75.70
C PHE A 6 6.28 8.39 74.77
N ILE A 7 7.31 7.70 75.30
CA ILE A 7 8.10 6.74 74.52
C ILE A 7 7.23 5.57 74.04
N PHE A 8 6.39 5.01 74.92
CA PHE A 8 5.52 3.89 74.56
C PHE A 8 4.48 4.26 73.50
N ILE A 9 3.90 5.47 73.58
CA ILE A 9 2.98 6.01 72.58
C ILE A 9 3.68 6.22 71.23
N GLY A 10 4.92 6.72 71.23
CA GLY A 10 5.71 6.87 70.01
C GLY A 10 6.00 5.53 69.32
N ILE A 11 6.40 4.51 70.10
CA ILE A 11 6.70 3.17 69.57
C ILE A 11 5.43 2.52 69.02
N THR A 12 4.31 2.59 69.74
CA THR A 12 3.03 2.03 69.27
C THR A 12 2.55 2.72 67.99
N MET A 13 2.73 4.03 67.86
CA MET A 13 2.41 4.77 66.64
C MET A 13 3.25 4.30 65.44
N ILE A 14 4.56 4.13 65.62
CA ILE A 14 5.46 3.62 64.56
C ILE A 14 5.07 2.18 64.15
N VAL A 15 4.74 1.33 65.13
CA VAL A 15 4.29 -0.05 64.86
C VAL A 15 2.98 -0.05 64.09
N ILE A 16 2.00 0.77 64.48
CA ILE A 16 0.73 0.90 63.77
C ILE A 16 0.94 1.38 62.33
N VAL A 17 1.78 2.40 62.11
CA VAL A 17 2.12 2.90 60.77
C VAL A 17 2.77 1.81 59.93
N LYS A 18 3.74 1.06 60.48
CA LYS A 18 4.42 -0.01 59.73
C LYS A 18 3.54 -1.22 59.45
N LEU A 19 2.59 -1.50 60.34
CA LEU A 19 1.66 -2.61 60.20
C LEU A 19 0.59 -2.30 59.16
N PHE A 20 0.11 -1.05 59.09
CA PHE A 20 -0.92 -0.64 58.13
C PHE A 20 -0.37 -0.33 56.72
N VAL A 21 0.80 0.30 56.60
CA VAL A 21 1.39 0.66 55.28
C VAL A 21 1.87 -0.55 54.48
N LYS A 22 2.22 -1.65 55.16
CA LYS A 22 2.78 -2.86 54.53
C LYS A 22 1.76 -3.67 53.74
N ASP A 23 0.50 -3.71 54.17
CA ASP A 23 -0.54 -4.49 53.48
C ASP A 23 -1.13 -3.74 52.28
N GLN A 24 -1.23 -2.41 52.34
CA GLN A 24 -1.85 -1.62 51.28
C GLN A 24 -0.98 -1.50 50.01
N SER A 25 0.34 -1.50 50.16
CA SER A 25 1.26 -1.32 49.02
C SER A 25 1.66 -2.63 48.35
N TYR A 26 1.47 -3.78 49.01
CA TYR A 26 1.87 -5.09 48.48
C TYR A 26 0.75 -5.77 47.67
N HIS A 27 -0.50 -5.58 48.07
CA HIS A 27 -1.66 -6.11 47.33
C HIS A 27 -1.86 -5.38 46.00
N SER A 28 -1.87 -4.03 46.02
CA SER A 28 -2.13 -3.24 44.82
C SER A 28 -1.05 -3.35 43.75
N THR A 29 0.23 -3.52 44.11
CA THR A 29 1.28 -3.74 43.09
C THR A 29 1.22 -5.12 42.47
N ASN A 30 0.88 -6.16 43.24
CA ASN A 30 0.73 -7.51 42.70
C ASN A 30 -0.52 -7.62 41.82
N GLU A 31 -1.62 -6.97 42.22
CA GLU A 31 -2.88 -6.90 41.46
C GLU A 31 -2.69 -6.19 40.12
N LEU A 32 -1.99 -5.04 40.10
CA LEU A 32 -1.65 -4.33 38.86
C LEU A 32 -0.70 -5.14 37.96
N VAL A 33 0.26 -5.87 38.54
CA VAL A 33 1.17 -6.74 37.77
C VAL A 33 0.42 -7.94 37.20
N GLU A 34 -0.54 -8.49 37.92
CA GLU A 34 -1.40 -9.60 37.46
C GLU A 34 -2.33 -9.15 36.33
N GLU A 35 -2.93 -7.96 36.45
CA GLU A 35 -3.73 -7.33 35.38
C GLU A 35 -2.89 -7.04 34.12
N VAL A 36 -1.66 -6.54 34.30
CA VAL A 36 -0.72 -6.31 33.19
C VAL A 36 -0.30 -7.64 32.56
N ASN A 37 0.00 -8.68 33.34
CA ASN A 37 0.35 -10.00 32.82
C ASN A 37 -0.80 -10.61 32.03
N GLN A 38 -2.04 -10.51 32.53
CA GLN A 38 -3.23 -10.97 31.83
C GLN A 38 -3.41 -10.22 30.50
N THR A 39 -3.23 -8.90 30.50
CA THR A 39 -3.32 -8.06 29.29
C THR A 39 -2.22 -8.43 28.28
N VAL A 40 -1.00 -8.71 28.75
CA VAL A 40 0.12 -9.15 27.90
C VAL A 40 -0.15 -10.53 27.29
N GLU A 41 -0.76 -11.44 28.03
CA GLU A 41 -1.15 -12.76 27.53
C GLU A 41 -2.25 -12.67 26.46
N ASP A 42 -3.26 -11.83 26.70
CA ASP A 42 -4.32 -11.54 25.73
C ASP A 42 -3.76 -10.90 24.45
N PHE A 43 -2.90 -9.88 24.59
CA PHE A 43 -2.26 -9.20 23.46
C PHE A 43 -1.30 -10.11 22.69
N SER A 44 -0.56 -10.98 23.40
CA SER A 44 0.30 -11.99 22.78
C SER A 44 -0.52 -12.95 21.92
N THR A 45 -1.68 -13.37 22.41
CA THR A 45 -2.59 -14.25 21.66
C THR A 45 -3.15 -13.54 20.43
N GLU A 46 -3.60 -12.29 20.58
CA GLU A 46 -4.12 -11.48 19.47
C GLU A 46 -3.05 -11.23 18.38
N LEU A 47 -1.83 -10.88 18.77
CA LEU A 47 -0.71 -10.70 17.83
C LEU A 47 -0.36 -11.98 17.08
N VAL A 48 -0.39 -13.14 17.75
CA VAL A 48 -0.17 -14.43 17.10
C VAL A 48 -1.26 -14.71 16.07
N GLU A 49 -2.53 -14.41 16.41
CA GLU A 49 -3.65 -14.58 15.49
C GLU A 49 -3.56 -13.63 14.28
N GLU A 50 -3.21 -12.36 14.50
CA GLU A 50 -3.04 -11.38 13.42
C GLU A 50 -1.88 -11.77 12.49
N ASN A 51 -0.75 -12.21 13.05
CA ASN A 51 0.38 -12.67 12.26
C ASN A 51 0.02 -13.89 11.39
N GLN A 52 -0.78 -14.84 11.91
CA GLN A 52 -1.30 -15.95 11.11
C GLN A 52 -2.16 -15.45 9.95
N LYS A 53 -3.05 -14.48 10.20
CA LYS A 53 -3.89 -13.86 9.14
C LYS A 53 -3.05 -13.13 8.09
N ILE A 54 -1.98 -12.45 8.50
CA ILE A 54 -1.04 -11.79 7.57
C ILE A 54 -0.33 -12.83 6.72
N MET A 55 0.17 -13.91 7.34
CA MET A 55 0.84 -14.99 6.64
C MET A 55 -0.07 -15.62 5.57
N ASP A 56 -1.32 -15.91 5.90
CA ASP A 56 -2.31 -16.44 4.96
C ASP A 56 -2.58 -15.48 3.80
N ARG A 57 -2.64 -14.16 4.07
CA ARG A 57 -2.80 -13.16 3.01
C ARG A 57 -1.60 -13.11 2.08
N ILE A 58 -0.39 -13.22 2.60
CA ILE A 58 0.85 -13.22 1.79
C ILE A 58 0.88 -14.46 0.91
N VAL A 59 0.55 -15.64 1.45
CA VAL A 59 0.49 -16.89 0.67
C VAL A 59 -0.52 -16.77 -0.48
N ARG A 60 -1.75 -16.31 -0.20
CA ARG A 60 -2.76 -16.07 -1.23
C ARG A 60 -2.29 -15.06 -2.28
N MET A 61 -1.64 -13.98 -1.86
CA MET A 61 -1.12 -12.96 -2.79
C MET A 61 -0.03 -13.53 -3.69
N SER A 62 0.88 -14.34 -3.14
CA SER A 62 1.94 -15.01 -3.90
C SER A 62 1.34 -15.95 -4.95
N GLU A 63 0.31 -16.72 -4.58
CA GLU A 63 -0.38 -17.63 -5.50
C GLU A 63 -1.06 -16.88 -6.65
N ILE A 64 -1.78 -15.79 -6.35
CA ILE A 64 -2.42 -14.94 -7.37
C ILE A 64 -1.38 -14.32 -8.31
N THR A 65 -0.29 -13.80 -7.76
CA THR A 65 0.80 -13.19 -8.55
C THR A 65 1.47 -14.22 -9.46
N GLN A 66 1.67 -15.44 -8.96
CA GLN A 66 2.22 -16.56 -9.74
C GLN A 66 1.28 -16.98 -10.87
N ASP A 67 -0.04 -17.04 -10.65
CA ASP A 67 -1.03 -17.31 -11.69
C ASP A 67 -1.04 -16.20 -12.76
N GLN A 68 -1.00 -14.93 -12.34
CA GLN A 68 -0.90 -13.79 -13.25
C GLN A 68 0.35 -13.86 -14.12
N ASN A 69 1.52 -14.15 -13.52
CA ASN A 69 2.75 -14.37 -14.28
C ASN A 69 2.61 -15.51 -15.28
N SER A 70 2.03 -16.65 -14.90
CA SER A 70 1.80 -17.76 -15.83
C SER A 70 0.90 -17.35 -17.01
N ARG A 71 -0.16 -16.59 -16.75
CA ARG A 71 -1.06 -16.08 -17.80
C ARG A 71 -0.35 -15.11 -18.73
N LEU A 72 0.46 -14.19 -18.18
CA LEU A 72 1.24 -13.26 -18.98
C LEU A 72 2.24 -14.01 -19.84
N THR A 73 2.99 -14.96 -19.28
CA THR A 73 3.93 -15.80 -20.02
C THR A 73 3.24 -16.53 -21.18
N LYS A 74 2.05 -17.12 -20.96
CA LYS A 74 1.27 -17.74 -22.02
C LYS A 74 0.85 -16.76 -23.12
N ARG A 75 0.48 -15.53 -22.76
CA ARG A 75 0.13 -14.49 -23.74
C ARG A 75 1.35 -14.03 -24.54
N VAL A 76 2.51 -13.91 -23.90
CA VAL A 76 3.78 -13.60 -24.57
C VAL A 76 4.12 -14.71 -25.56
N GLU A 77 4.06 -15.98 -25.16
CA GLU A 77 4.29 -17.12 -26.04
C GLU A 77 3.32 -17.12 -27.24
N GLN A 78 2.03 -16.85 -27.03
CA GLN A 78 1.06 -16.73 -28.11
C GLN A 78 1.40 -15.59 -29.09
N LEU A 79 1.85 -14.44 -28.59
CA LEU A 79 2.27 -13.32 -29.42
C LEU A 79 3.53 -13.66 -30.22
N GLU A 80 4.52 -14.31 -29.60
CA GLU A 80 5.72 -14.80 -30.29
C GLU A 80 5.37 -15.76 -31.44
N ILE A 81 4.44 -16.69 -31.20
CA ILE A 81 3.95 -17.60 -32.23
C ILE A 81 3.25 -16.83 -33.36
N GLN A 82 2.47 -15.79 -33.06
CA GLN A 82 1.80 -14.97 -34.07
C GLN A 82 2.81 -14.19 -34.91
N LEU A 83 3.82 -13.58 -34.28
CA LEU A 83 4.89 -12.89 -34.98
C LEU A 83 5.67 -13.84 -35.89
N GLN A 84 6.01 -15.04 -35.42
CA GLN A 84 6.70 -16.04 -36.23
C GLN A 84 5.84 -16.52 -37.42
N LYS A 85 4.51 -16.64 -37.24
CA LYS A 85 3.58 -16.96 -38.33
C LYS A 85 3.50 -15.84 -39.35
N LEU A 86 3.46 -14.58 -38.92
CA LEU A 86 3.47 -13.43 -39.83
C LEU A 86 4.77 -13.35 -40.62
N ASP A 87 5.91 -13.52 -39.95
CA ASP A 87 7.23 -13.53 -40.58
C ASP A 87 7.36 -14.66 -41.62
N LYS A 88 6.84 -15.86 -41.32
CA LYS A 88 6.77 -16.96 -42.31
C LYS A 88 5.90 -16.64 -43.52
N ASN A 89 4.77 -15.96 -43.33
CA ASN A 89 3.92 -15.54 -44.45
C ASN A 89 4.57 -14.41 -45.28
N LEU A 90 5.42 -13.58 -44.68
CA LEU A 90 6.20 -12.54 -45.36
C LEU A 90 7.41 -13.10 -46.14
N GLN A 91 7.83 -14.34 -45.86
CA GLN A 91 8.95 -15.00 -46.54
C GLN A 91 8.53 -15.86 -47.74
N GLU A 92 7.24 -15.96 -48.09
CA GLU A 92 6.86 -16.56 -49.38
C GLU A 92 7.18 -15.60 -50.54
N PRO A 93 8.01 -16.01 -51.53
CA PRO A 93 8.45 -15.14 -52.60
C PRO A 93 7.42 -15.11 -53.72
N ASN A 94 6.72 -13.99 -53.93
CA ASN A 94 6.30 -13.60 -55.28
C ASN A 94 6.08 -12.09 -55.43
N GLN A 95 7.12 -11.45 -55.98
CA GLN A 95 7.12 -10.38 -56.99
C GLN A 95 6.43 -9.03 -56.66
N THR A 96 7.26 -8.07 -56.25
CA THR A 96 7.03 -6.62 -56.25
C THR A 96 7.08 -6.05 -57.68
N PRO A 97 6.25 -5.04 -58.02
CA PRO A 97 6.85 -3.77 -58.44
C PRO A 97 6.61 -2.62 -57.45
N SER A 98 7.71 -2.00 -57.07
CA SER A 98 7.87 -0.93 -56.09
C SER A 98 7.34 0.42 -56.58
N LYS A 99 6.30 0.96 -55.92
CA LYS A 99 6.21 2.36 -55.42
C LYS A 99 4.82 2.63 -54.85
N GLN A 100 4.73 2.58 -53.52
CA GLN A 100 4.12 3.62 -52.69
C GLN A 100 4.51 3.31 -51.23
N LEU A 101 5.76 3.60 -50.90
CA LEU A 101 6.14 3.92 -49.52
C LEU A 101 5.50 5.27 -49.21
N LYS A 102 4.53 5.28 -48.28
CA LYS A 102 4.24 6.31 -47.26
C LYS A 102 2.84 6.02 -46.70
N ASP A 103 2.70 5.09 -45.75
CA ASP A 103 1.50 5.10 -44.88
C ASP A 103 1.62 4.32 -43.55
N GLU A 104 2.83 3.91 -43.14
CA GLU A 104 3.01 3.27 -41.81
C GLU A 104 3.61 4.21 -40.75
N THR A 105 4.00 5.44 -41.11
CA THR A 105 4.37 6.49 -40.15
C THR A 105 3.16 7.27 -39.60
N PHE A 106 2.01 7.20 -40.25
CA PHE A 106 0.86 8.03 -39.87
C PHE A 106 0.08 7.47 -38.67
N ASN A 107 0.00 6.14 -38.54
CA ASN A 107 -0.82 5.50 -37.50
C ASN A 107 -0.18 5.58 -36.10
N GLU A 108 1.14 5.49 -35.98
CA GLU A 108 1.82 5.63 -34.68
C GLU A 108 1.86 7.10 -34.21
N LYS A 109 2.10 8.06 -35.12
CA LYS A 109 2.00 9.49 -34.78
C LYS A 109 0.56 9.89 -34.43
N GLU A 110 -0.44 9.40 -35.14
CA GLU A 110 -1.85 9.69 -34.83
C GLU A 110 -2.28 9.11 -33.48
N ASN A 111 -1.80 7.92 -33.10
CA ASN A 111 -2.11 7.33 -31.80
C ASN A 111 -1.42 8.07 -30.65
N VAL A 112 -0.16 8.46 -30.83
CA VAL A 112 0.59 9.28 -29.86
C VAL A 112 -0.02 10.69 -29.73
N LEU A 113 -0.48 11.29 -30.84
CA LEU A 113 -1.22 12.55 -30.82
C LEU A 113 -2.53 12.40 -30.03
N LYS A 114 -3.32 11.35 -30.27
CA LYS A 114 -4.56 11.05 -29.52
C LYS A 114 -4.31 10.83 -28.02
N ILE A 115 -3.18 10.23 -27.64
CA ILE A 115 -2.81 10.04 -26.22
C ILE A 115 -2.43 11.39 -25.57
N ASN A 116 -1.65 12.22 -26.26
CA ASN A 116 -1.26 13.54 -25.78
C ASN A 116 -2.46 14.50 -25.67
N ASP A 117 -3.39 14.44 -26.62
CA ASP A 117 -4.60 15.26 -26.61
C ASP A 117 -5.49 14.91 -25.40
N ARG A 118 -5.69 13.61 -25.12
CA ARG A 118 -6.43 13.15 -23.94
C ARG A 118 -5.77 13.56 -22.62
N TYR A 119 -4.43 13.59 -22.57
CA TYR A 119 -3.68 14.07 -21.41
C TYR A 119 -3.85 15.57 -21.19
N ASN A 120 -3.75 16.37 -22.25
CA ASN A 120 -3.95 17.82 -22.20
C ASN A 120 -5.37 18.17 -21.73
N ASP A 121 -6.37 17.50 -22.27
CA ASP A 121 -7.77 17.68 -21.87
C ASP A 121 -8.00 17.30 -20.40
N LEU A 122 -7.38 16.21 -19.93
CA LEU A 122 -7.40 15.81 -18.52
C LEU A 122 -6.78 16.88 -17.62
N MET A 123 -5.60 17.37 -17.97
CA MET A 123 -4.88 18.38 -17.18
C MET A 123 -5.63 19.70 -17.11
N LYS A 124 -6.26 20.12 -18.21
CA LYS A 124 -7.13 21.30 -18.24
C LYS A 124 -8.34 21.14 -17.32
N MET A 125 -9.06 20.02 -17.41
CA MET A 125 -10.22 19.77 -16.54
C MET A 125 -9.83 19.69 -15.05
N HIS A 126 -8.67 19.12 -14.74
CA HIS A 126 -8.15 19.10 -13.37
C HIS A 126 -7.79 20.51 -12.88
N HIS A 127 -7.15 21.33 -13.71
CA HIS A 127 -6.85 22.74 -13.40
C HIS A 127 -8.13 23.56 -13.20
N ASP A 128 -9.17 23.29 -13.97
CA ASP A 128 -10.51 23.87 -13.84
C ASP A 128 -11.27 23.39 -12.57
N GLY A 129 -10.65 22.56 -11.74
CA GLY A 129 -11.22 22.07 -10.47
C GLY A 129 -12.27 20.97 -10.64
N LYS A 130 -12.34 20.29 -11.80
CA LYS A 130 -13.28 19.18 -12.01
C LYS A 130 -12.87 17.96 -11.18
N SER A 131 -13.86 17.21 -10.71
CA SER A 131 -13.60 15.99 -9.94
C SER A 131 -12.96 14.89 -10.80
N VAL A 132 -12.13 14.06 -10.16
CA VAL A 132 -11.49 12.89 -10.79
C VAL A 132 -12.52 11.98 -11.49
N GLN A 133 -13.71 11.87 -10.89
CA GLN A 133 -14.82 11.12 -11.47
C GLN A 133 -15.30 11.70 -12.81
N TYR A 134 -15.47 13.02 -12.85
CA TYR A 134 -15.94 13.72 -14.04
C TYR A 134 -14.93 13.61 -15.18
N ILE A 135 -13.64 13.77 -14.86
CA ILE A 135 -12.54 13.62 -15.81
C ILE A 135 -12.52 12.20 -16.37
N SER A 136 -12.56 11.19 -15.51
CA SER A 136 -12.56 9.77 -15.92
C SER A 136 -13.67 9.44 -16.93
N ASN A 137 -14.90 9.89 -16.64
CA ASN A 137 -16.05 9.68 -17.52
C ASN A 137 -15.93 10.43 -18.86
N LYS A 138 -15.31 11.62 -18.85
CA LYS A 138 -15.20 12.48 -20.04
C LYS A 138 -14.04 12.11 -20.95
N THR A 139 -12.90 11.70 -20.39
CA THR A 139 -11.69 11.34 -21.15
C THR A 139 -11.60 9.85 -21.43
N GLY A 140 -12.44 9.01 -20.81
CA GLY A 140 -12.40 7.55 -20.92
C GLY A 140 -11.18 6.91 -20.25
N ILE A 141 -10.52 7.64 -19.36
CA ILE A 141 -9.37 7.17 -18.57
C ILE A 141 -9.92 6.62 -17.24
N ASN A 142 -9.36 5.52 -16.71
CA ASN A 142 -9.84 4.98 -15.44
C ASN A 142 -9.52 5.96 -14.28
N LYS A 143 -10.39 6.08 -13.26
CA LYS A 143 -10.16 6.94 -12.08
C LYS A 143 -8.78 6.75 -11.45
N GLY A 144 -8.31 5.51 -11.39
CA GLY A 144 -6.97 5.19 -10.86
C GLY A 144 -5.84 5.79 -11.70
N GLU A 145 -5.96 5.70 -13.03
CA GLU A 145 -5.01 6.30 -13.97
C GLU A 145 -5.05 7.83 -13.93
N VAL A 146 -6.24 8.43 -13.81
CA VAL A 146 -6.39 9.89 -13.63
C VAL A 146 -5.66 10.33 -12.36
N GLN A 147 -5.85 9.63 -11.24
CA GLN A 147 -5.19 9.95 -9.97
C GLN A 147 -3.67 9.78 -10.06
N LEU A 148 -3.20 8.71 -10.71
CA LEU A 148 -1.77 8.46 -10.92
C LEU A 148 -1.13 9.57 -11.75
N ILE A 149 -1.76 9.93 -12.87
CA ILE A 149 -1.31 10.99 -13.78
C ILE A 149 -1.20 12.33 -13.05
N ILE A 150 -2.20 12.70 -12.24
CA ILE A 150 -2.18 13.93 -11.44
C ILE A 150 -1.02 13.90 -10.42
N ASN A 151 -0.83 12.77 -9.74
CA ASN A 151 0.23 12.61 -8.74
C ASN A 151 1.63 12.72 -9.37
N LEU A 152 1.83 12.10 -10.54
CA LEU A 152 3.08 12.19 -11.30
C LEU A 152 3.34 13.63 -11.77
N ALA A 153 2.34 14.31 -12.34
CA ALA A 153 2.47 15.71 -12.76
C ALA A 153 2.83 16.64 -11.58
N LYS A 154 2.24 16.40 -10.40
CA LYS A 154 2.57 17.13 -9.17
C LYS A 154 4.01 16.86 -8.71
N GLN A 155 4.51 15.64 -8.87
CA GLN A 155 5.88 15.26 -8.55
C GLN A 155 6.88 15.87 -9.53
N GLU A 156 6.59 15.86 -10.84
CA GLU A 156 7.43 16.49 -11.86
C GLU A 156 7.54 18.01 -11.67
N GLY A 157 6.44 18.70 -11.36
CA GLY A 157 6.45 20.12 -11.03
C GLY A 157 7.31 20.44 -9.79
N LYS A 158 7.26 19.58 -8.77
CA LYS A 158 8.10 19.72 -7.57
C LYS A 158 9.57 19.43 -7.85
N SER A 159 9.88 18.43 -8.67
CA SER A 159 11.25 18.09 -9.06
C SER A 159 11.87 19.18 -9.95
N ARG A 160 11.09 19.81 -10.84
CA ARG A 160 11.53 20.94 -11.66
C ARG A 160 11.69 22.25 -10.90
N ALA A 161 10.93 22.47 -9.82
CA ALA A 161 11.06 23.66 -8.98
C ALA A 161 12.22 23.60 -7.98
N LYS A 162 12.90 22.44 -7.87
CA LYS A 162 14.01 22.20 -6.93
C LYS A 162 15.37 22.06 -7.63
N ALA A 163 15.40 22.12 -8.96
CA ALA A 163 16.61 22.21 -9.78
C ALA A 163 16.87 23.67 -10.17
#